data_AF-A0A3D2KLZ3-F1
#
_entry.id   AF-A0A3D2KLZ3-F1
#
_cell.length_a   1.000
_cell.length_b   1.000
_cell.length_c   1.000
_cell.angle_alpha   90.00
_cell.angle_beta   90.00
_cell.angle_gamma   90.00
#
_symmetry.space_group_name_H-M   'P 1'
#
loop_
_entity.id
_entity.type
_entity.pdbx_description
1 polymer ?
#
loop_
_entity_poly.entity_id
_entity_poly.type
_entity_poly.pdbx_seq_one_letter_code
_entity_poly.pdbx_strand_id
1 'polypeptide(L)'
;MKLALAGKGGVGKTTIAAALVKLFAEKGHRVFAVDADPDSNLGASLGLPSSILRRLTPIVEMKDLVEERTGKGAFLVLNPDVDDILDRYRVRVGDISLFRMGGVKAAGTQCYCRENAFLKALVSALVLKREDLVVLDFGAGIEHLTRGTARGVDLLLVVTEPTRVSADSAATMVRLGRDLGVGEVRVVGNKVRTERD
;
A
#
# COMPACT_ATOMS: atom_id res chain seq x y z
N MET A 1 6.76 6.91 11.78
CA MET A 1 7.45 6.14 10.74
C MET A 1 6.46 5.65 9.69
N LYS A 2 6.71 5.91 8.42
CA LYS A 2 5.93 5.47 7.25
C LYS A 2 6.82 4.65 6.33
N LEU A 3 6.49 3.37 6.20
CA LEU A 3 7.23 2.41 5.39
C LEU A 3 6.38 2.00 4.19
N ALA A 4 6.96 2.00 3.00
CA ALA A 4 6.34 1.52 1.78
C ALA A 4 7.15 0.36 1.21
N LEU A 5 6.46 -0.65 0.68
CA LEU A 5 7.08 -1.74 -0.07
C LEU A 5 6.73 -1.63 -1.54
N ALA A 6 7.73 -1.79 -2.39
CA ALA A 6 7.59 -1.82 -3.84
C ALA A 6 8.47 -2.93 -4.43
N GLY A 7 8.23 -3.25 -5.70
CA GLY A 7 8.91 -4.37 -6.37
C GLY A 7 8.00 -5.04 -7.38
N LYS A 8 8.59 -5.84 -8.25
CA LYS A 8 7.85 -6.59 -9.28
C LYS A 8 6.80 -7.51 -8.66
N GLY A 9 5.76 -7.88 -9.41
CA GLY A 9 4.79 -8.89 -8.99
C GLY A 9 5.49 -10.21 -8.62
N GLY A 10 5.05 -10.84 -7.52
CA GLY A 10 5.55 -12.15 -7.10
C GLY A 10 6.87 -12.19 -6.32
N VAL A 11 7.60 -11.06 -6.18
CA VAL A 11 8.91 -11.01 -5.49
C VAL A 11 8.85 -11.20 -3.97
N GLY A 12 7.65 -11.29 -3.39
CA GLY A 12 7.45 -11.52 -1.95
C GLY A 12 7.29 -10.27 -1.08
N LYS A 13 6.87 -9.14 -1.68
CA LYS A 13 6.59 -7.88 -0.95
C LYS A 13 5.64 -8.07 0.22
N THR A 14 4.45 -8.61 -0.05
CA THR A 14 3.40 -8.85 0.96
C THR A 14 3.89 -9.75 2.10
N THR A 15 4.73 -10.74 1.82
CA THR A 15 5.36 -11.57 2.85
C THR A 15 6.27 -10.77 3.75
N ILE A 16 7.14 -9.93 3.17
CA ILE A 16 8.04 -9.05 3.93
C ILE A 16 7.24 -7.99 4.69
N ALA A 17 6.20 -7.41 4.07
CA ALA A 17 5.30 -6.46 4.69
C ALA A 17 4.63 -7.06 5.94
N ALA A 18 4.07 -8.27 5.82
CA ALA A 18 3.46 -8.99 6.94
C ALA A 18 4.47 -9.28 8.06
N ALA A 19 5.69 -9.70 7.72
CA ALA A 19 6.75 -9.93 8.69
C ALA A 19 7.12 -8.63 9.44
N LEU A 20 7.30 -7.52 8.73
CA LEU A 20 7.60 -6.22 9.34
C LEU A 20 6.46 -5.75 10.24
N VAL A 21 5.20 -5.85 9.79
CA VAL A 21 4.03 -5.50 10.59
C VAL A 21 4.01 -6.29 11.90
N LYS A 22 4.20 -7.61 11.82
CA LYS A 22 4.24 -8.47 13.00
C LYS A 22 5.39 -8.11 13.95
N LEU A 23 6.60 -7.93 13.42
CA LEU A 23 7.78 -7.55 14.21
C LEU A 23 7.60 -6.21 14.92
N PHE A 24 7.02 -5.21 14.26
CA PHE A 24 6.76 -3.92 14.91
C PHE A 24 5.68 -4.03 15.98
N ALA A 25 4.60 -4.79 15.72
CA ALA A 25 3.57 -5.03 16.71
C ALA A 25 4.10 -5.78 17.94
N GLU A 26 4.92 -6.81 17.75
CA GLU A 26 5.57 -7.56 18.84
C GLU A 26 6.52 -6.68 19.68
N LYS A 27 7.08 -5.62 19.10
CA LYS A 27 7.87 -4.60 19.81
C LYS A 27 7.00 -3.53 20.50
N GLY A 28 5.68 -3.68 20.51
CA GLY A 28 4.73 -2.77 21.17
C GLY A 28 4.37 -1.54 20.36
N HIS A 29 4.70 -1.48 19.06
CA HIS A 29 4.26 -0.38 18.21
C HIS A 29 2.82 -0.62 17.73
N ARG A 30 2.01 0.45 17.71
CA ARG A 30 0.75 0.44 16.97
C ARG A 30 1.06 0.53 15.48
N VAL A 31 0.63 -0.48 14.73
CA VAL A 31 0.92 -0.60 13.30
C VAL A 31 -0.37 -0.47 12.49
N PHE A 32 -0.39 0.43 11.52
CA PHE A 32 -1.42 0.55 10.51
C PHE A 32 -0.93 -0.12 9.22
N ALA A 33 -1.42 -1.34 8.98
CA ALA A 33 -1.05 -2.18 7.85
C ALA A 33 -2.03 -1.97 6.70
N VAL A 34 -1.53 -1.53 5.55
CA VAL A 34 -2.34 -1.15 4.39
C VAL A 34 -2.05 -2.09 3.24
N ASP A 35 -3.10 -2.73 2.73
CA ASP A 35 -3.07 -3.55 1.52
C ASP A 35 -3.59 -2.70 0.35
N ALA A 36 -2.67 -2.24 -0.50
CA ALA A 36 -2.95 -1.40 -1.66
C ALA A 36 -2.75 -2.14 -2.99
N ASP A 37 -2.68 -3.47 -2.96
CA ASP A 37 -2.57 -4.32 -4.15
C ASP A 37 -3.89 -5.11 -4.33
N PRO A 38 -4.59 -4.97 -5.47
CA PRO A 38 -5.83 -5.71 -5.72
C PRO A 38 -5.65 -7.23 -5.74
N ASP A 39 -4.43 -7.71 -6.04
CA ASP A 39 -4.11 -9.12 -6.20
C ASP A 39 -3.43 -9.71 -4.95
N SER A 40 -3.13 -8.88 -3.95
CA SER A 40 -2.53 -9.31 -2.69
C SER A 40 -3.57 -9.51 -1.58
N ASN A 41 -3.13 -10.18 -0.51
CA ASN A 41 -3.90 -10.31 0.71
C ASN A 41 -2.95 -10.26 1.91
N LEU A 42 -2.58 -9.05 2.31
CA LEU A 42 -1.71 -8.80 3.46
C LEU A 42 -2.25 -9.45 4.75
N GLY A 43 -3.58 -9.46 4.91
CA GLY A 43 -4.24 -10.11 6.05
C GLY A 43 -4.03 -11.62 6.10
N ALA A 44 -4.06 -12.29 4.95
CA ALA A 44 -3.76 -13.71 4.87
C ALA A 44 -2.29 -13.99 5.18
N SER A 45 -1.37 -13.16 4.68
CA SER A 45 0.07 -13.26 5.00
C SER A 45 0.39 -13.02 6.47
N LEU A 46 -0.45 -12.24 7.18
CA LEU A 46 -0.39 -12.08 8.63
C LEU A 46 -0.97 -13.27 9.42
N GLY A 47 -1.54 -14.27 8.74
CA GLY A 47 -2.12 -15.45 9.37
C GLY A 47 -3.49 -15.21 10.01
N LEU A 48 -4.22 -14.18 9.58
CA LEU A 48 -5.53 -13.87 10.15
C LEU A 48 -6.59 -14.90 9.73
N PRO A 49 -7.52 -15.26 10.63
CA PRO A 49 -8.59 -16.21 10.32
C PRO A 49 -9.52 -15.67 9.23
N SER A 50 -10.09 -16.57 8.43
CA SER A 50 -11.00 -16.22 7.33
C SER A 50 -12.22 -15.41 7.78
N SER A 51 -12.63 -15.52 9.04
CA SER A 51 -13.69 -14.69 9.65
C SER A 51 -13.33 -13.21 9.69
N ILE A 52 -12.05 -12.89 9.92
CA ILE A 52 -11.52 -11.52 9.90
C ILE A 52 -11.30 -11.07 8.46
N LEU A 53 -10.74 -11.91 7.61
CA LEU A 53 -10.47 -11.56 6.21
C LEU A 53 -11.74 -11.17 5.44
N ARG A 54 -12.87 -11.83 5.72
CA ARG A 54 -14.18 -11.48 5.12
C ARG A 54 -14.70 -10.08 5.49
N ARG A 55 -14.16 -9.47 6.55
CA ARG A 55 -14.50 -8.10 6.96
C ARG A 55 -13.66 -7.05 6.23
N LEU A 56 -12.59 -7.46 5.54
CA LEU A 56 -11.70 -6.59 4.79
C LEU A 56 -12.19 -6.47 3.34
N THR A 57 -13.22 -5.65 3.15
CA THR A 57 -13.68 -5.26 1.82
C THR A 57 -12.72 -4.22 1.23
N PRO A 58 -12.25 -4.36 -0.02
CA PRO A 58 -11.49 -3.31 -0.69
C PRO A 58 -12.32 -2.04 -0.77
N ILE A 59 -11.84 -0.95 -0.16
CA ILE A 59 -12.63 0.30 -0.08
C ILE A 59 -12.88 0.89 -1.47
N VAL A 60 -11.95 0.71 -2.42
CA VAL A 60 -12.14 1.17 -3.80
C VAL A 60 -13.31 0.46 -4.52
N GLU A 61 -13.70 -0.74 -4.08
CA GLU A 61 -14.83 -1.48 -4.66
C GLU A 61 -16.19 -1.00 -4.09
N MET A 62 -16.17 -0.18 -3.04
CA MET A 62 -17.38 0.39 -2.43
C MET A 62 -17.87 1.59 -3.22
N LYS A 63 -18.50 1.35 -4.38
CA LYS A 63 -18.91 2.39 -5.35
C LYS A 63 -19.71 3.53 -4.73
N ASP A 64 -20.68 3.23 -3.87
CA ASP A 64 -21.50 4.26 -3.22
C ASP A 64 -20.65 5.18 -2.33
N LEU A 65 -19.68 4.63 -1.62
CA LEU A 65 -18.74 5.41 -0.79
C LEU A 65 -17.80 6.25 -1.65
N VAL A 66 -17.26 5.67 -2.74
CA VAL A 66 -16.40 6.41 -3.67
C VAL A 66 -17.17 7.57 -4.30
N GLU A 67 -18.41 7.36 -4.74
CA GLU A 67 -19.27 8.42 -5.27
C GLU A 67 -19.67 9.45 -4.20
N GLU A 68 -20.00 9.01 -2.97
CA GLU A 68 -20.29 9.91 -1.84
C GLU A 68 -19.15 10.91 -1.63
N ARG A 69 -17.90 10.44 -1.70
CA ARG A 69 -16.72 11.28 -1.44
C ARG A 69 -16.24 12.06 -2.64
N THR A 70 -16.37 11.48 -3.84
CA THR A 70 -15.83 12.09 -5.06
C THR A 70 -16.88 12.87 -5.87
N GLY A 71 -18.16 12.82 -5.48
CA GLY A 71 -19.28 13.42 -6.19
C GLY A 71 -20.02 12.45 -7.12
N LYS A 72 -21.09 12.94 -7.75
CA LYS A 72 -21.92 12.19 -8.71
C LYS A 72 -22.04 12.91 -10.05
N GLY A 73 -22.33 12.16 -11.11
CA GLY A 73 -22.51 12.71 -12.47
C GLY A 73 -21.23 13.34 -13.00
N ALA A 74 -21.32 14.57 -13.53
CA ALA A 74 -20.19 15.31 -14.08
C ALA A 74 -19.29 15.98 -13.01
N PHE A 75 -19.74 16.06 -11.75
CA PHE A 75 -18.98 16.72 -10.69
C PHE A 75 -17.96 15.77 -10.07
N LEU A 76 -16.69 16.17 -10.09
CA LEU A 76 -15.57 15.42 -9.50
C LEU A 76 -14.87 16.25 -8.44
N VAL A 77 -14.85 15.74 -7.21
CA VAL A 77 -14.03 16.26 -6.11
C VAL A 77 -12.63 15.66 -6.24
N LEU A 78 -11.64 16.50 -6.53
CA LEU A 78 -10.25 16.06 -6.74
C LEU A 78 -9.52 15.72 -5.44
N ASN A 79 -9.92 16.35 -4.33
CA ASN A 79 -9.34 16.16 -3.00
C ASN A 79 -10.46 15.77 -2.02
N PRO A 80 -11.03 14.56 -2.13
CA PRO A 80 -12.09 14.12 -1.24
C PRO A 80 -11.56 14.00 0.21
N ASP A 81 -12.41 14.33 1.18
CA ASP A 81 -12.11 14.05 2.59
C ASP A 81 -12.40 12.57 2.89
N VAL A 82 -11.38 11.88 3.41
CA VAL A 82 -11.36 10.44 3.66
C VAL A 82 -10.87 10.11 5.07
N ASP A 83 -10.72 11.10 5.95
CA ASP A 83 -10.08 10.91 7.25
C ASP A 83 -10.85 9.91 8.12
N ASP A 84 -12.17 9.96 8.11
CA ASP A 84 -13.05 9.05 8.86
C ASP A 84 -13.02 7.60 8.32
N ILE A 85 -12.72 7.42 7.04
CA ILE A 85 -12.77 6.12 6.36
C ILE A 85 -11.72 5.18 6.92
N LEU A 86 -10.51 5.70 7.16
CA LEU A 86 -9.40 4.95 7.71
C LEU A 86 -9.71 4.39 9.12
N ASP A 87 -10.52 5.08 9.92
CA ASP A 87 -10.93 4.60 11.25
C ASP A 87 -12.15 3.70 11.20
N ARG A 88 -13.11 3.97 10.31
CA ARG A 88 -14.37 3.22 10.18
C ARG A 88 -14.20 1.85 9.55
N TYR A 89 -13.33 1.74 8.55
CA TYR A 89 -13.20 0.53 7.72
C TYR A 89 -11.94 -0.28 8.00
N ARG A 90 -11.18 0.07 9.05
CA ARG A 90 -10.10 -0.80 9.52
C ARG A 90 -10.64 -1.97 10.32
N VAL A 91 -9.89 -3.07 10.32
CA VAL A 91 -10.08 -4.16 11.27
C VAL A 91 -8.90 -4.21 12.23
N ARG A 92 -9.20 -4.14 13.53
CA ARG A 92 -8.17 -4.18 14.57
C ARG A 92 -7.95 -5.60 15.08
N VAL A 93 -6.69 -6.01 15.18
CA VAL A 93 -6.23 -7.27 15.77
C VAL A 93 -5.04 -6.95 16.67
N GLY A 94 -5.28 -6.85 17.98
CA GLY A 94 -4.28 -6.37 18.94
C GLY A 94 -3.82 -4.94 18.60
N ASP A 95 -2.51 -4.79 18.39
CA ASP A 95 -1.87 -3.52 18.02
C ASP A 95 -1.80 -3.27 16.51
N ILE A 96 -2.34 -4.17 15.70
CA ILE A 96 -2.37 -4.04 14.25
C ILE A 96 -3.76 -3.56 13.82
N SER A 97 -3.79 -2.46 13.08
CA SER A 97 -4.96 -1.99 12.33
C SER A 97 -4.77 -2.35 10.86
N LEU A 98 -5.57 -3.28 10.34
CA LEU A 98 -5.56 -3.63 8.93
C LEU A 98 -6.56 -2.80 8.14
N PHE A 99 -6.13 -2.35 6.97
CA PHE A 99 -6.96 -1.61 6.05
C PHE A 99 -6.70 -2.07 4.62
N ARG A 100 -7.77 -2.45 3.91
CA ARG A 100 -7.67 -2.92 2.53
C ARG A 100 -8.14 -1.82 1.58
N MET A 101 -7.20 -1.10 0.98
CA MET A 101 -7.51 -0.13 -0.06
C MET A 101 -8.02 -0.83 -1.33
N GLY A 102 -7.31 -1.90 -1.73
CA GLY A 102 -7.43 -2.47 -3.07
C GLY A 102 -6.83 -1.56 -4.14
N GLY A 103 -7.05 -1.91 -5.40
CA GLY A 103 -6.61 -1.14 -6.55
C GLY A 103 -7.58 -1.21 -7.70
N VAL A 104 -7.40 -0.31 -8.67
CA VAL A 104 -8.24 -0.26 -9.86
C VAL A 104 -7.87 -1.41 -10.80
N LYS A 105 -8.81 -2.33 -11.06
CA LYS A 105 -8.63 -3.37 -12.07
C LYS A 105 -8.84 -2.77 -13.46
N ALA A 106 -7.76 -2.63 -14.23
CA ALA A 106 -7.75 -1.98 -15.54
C ALA A 106 -8.41 -2.79 -16.68
N ALA A 107 -9.61 -3.34 -16.46
CA ALA A 107 -10.37 -4.05 -17.48
C ALA A 107 -11.55 -3.18 -17.97
N GLY A 108 -11.53 -2.79 -19.26
CA GLY A 108 -12.63 -2.07 -19.91
C GLY A 108 -12.43 -0.57 -20.12
N THR A 109 -13.36 0.06 -20.84
CA THR A 109 -13.34 1.47 -21.31
C THR A 109 -13.92 2.49 -20.32
N GLN A 110 -13.99 2.16 -19.03
CA GLN A 110 -14.53 3.09 -18.01
C GLN A 110 -13.46 4.08 -17.50
N CYS A 111 -13.84 5.34 -17.26
CA CYS A 111 -12.97 6.33 -16.59
C CYS A 111 -12.90 6.01 -15.10
N TYR A 112 -11.70 5.72 -14.62
CA TYR A 112 -11.39 5.42 -13.21
C TYR A 112 -10.98 6.66 -12.42
N CYS A 113 -11.48 7.82 -12.84
CA CYS A 113 -10.99 9.10 -12.38
C CYS A 113 -11.37 9.33 -10.90
N ARG A 114 -12.54 8.81 -10.48
CA ARG A 114 -13.05 8.88 -9.09
C ARG A 114 -12.25 7.98 -8.16
N GLU A 115 -12.10 6.72 -8.53
CA GLU A 115 -11.35 5.72 -7.79
C GLU A 115 -9.91 6.16 -7.58
N ASN A 116 -9.28 6.71 -8.63
CA ASN A 116 -7.91 7.22 -8.53
C ASN A 116 -7.80 8.45 -7.62
N ALA A 117 -8.75 9.39 -7.69
CA ALA A 117 -8.77 10.54 -6.77
C ALA A 117 -8.95 10.09 -5.32
N PHE A 118 -9.85 9.13 -5.10
CA PHE A 118 -10.13 8.54 -3.80
C PHE A 118 -8.93 7.78 -3.22
N LEU A 119 -8.29 6.90 -3.99
CA LEU A 119 -7.09 6.17 -3.57
C LEU A 119 -5.94 7.14 -3.23
N LYS A 120 -5.73 8.19 -4.05
CA LYS A 120 -4.71 9.21 -3.76
C LYS A 120 -4.98 9.96 -2.45
N ALA A 121 -6.24 10.30 -2.18
CA ALA A 121 -6.62 10.92 -0.92
C ALA A 121 -6.35 9.98 0.27
N LEU A 122 -6.64 8.69 0.14
CA LEU A 122 -6.36 7.69 1.18
C LEU A 122 -4.86 7.58 1.46
N VAL A 123 -4.01 7.46 0.43
CA VAL A 123 -2.55 7.46 0.61
C VAL A 123 -2.08 8.75 1.29
N SER A 124 -2.61 9.90 0.88
CA SER A 124 -2.29 11.19 1.48
C SER A 124 -2.62 11.23 2.98
N ALA A 125 -3.83 10.81 3.36
CA ALA A 125 -4.24 10.74 4.76
C ALA A 125 -3.39 9.76 5.59
N LEU A 126 -3.08 8.58 5.03
CA LEU A 126 -2.23 7.57 5.67
C LEU A 126 -0.82 8.06 5.93
N VAL A 127 -0.23 8.74 4.95
CA VAL A 127 1.18 9.14 5.00
C VAL A 127 1.38 10.44 5.77
N LEU A 128 0.51 11.43 5.54
CA LEU A 128 0.72 12.80 6.04
C LEU A 128 0.00 13.10 7.36
N LYS A 129 -1.10 12.41 7.69
CA LYS A 129 -1.93 12.75 8.87
C LYS A 129 -1.84 11.73 10.01
N ARG A 130 -1.55 10.46 9.72
CA ARG A 130 -1.49 9.44 10.78
C ARG A 130 -0.22 9.59 11.61
N GLU A 131 -0.31 9.37 12.91
CA GLU A 131 0.85 9.35 13.80
C GLU A 131 1.43 7.94 13.98
N ASP A 132 0.59 6.90 13.88
CA ASP A 132 0.99 5.50 14.04
C ASP A 132 2.05 5.07 13.00
N LEU A 133 2.74 3.95 13.27
CA LEU A 133 3.62 3.34 12.28
C LEU A 133 2.77 2.81 11.14
N VAL A 134 3.03 3.24 9.90
CA VAL A 134 2.27 2.78 8.72
C VAL A 134 3.15 1.89 7.86
N VAL A 135 2.62 0.73 7.46
CA VAL A 135 3.23 -0.15 6.46
C VAL A 135 2.30 -0.23 5.26
N LEU A 136 2.76 0.29 4.11
CA LEU A 136 2.05 0.31 2.83
C LEU A 136 2.59 -0.81 1.94
N ASP A 137 1.79 -1.84 1.70
CA ASP A 137 2.09 -2.87 0.70
C ASP A 137 1.45 -2.47 -0.64
N PHE A 138 2.26 -1.90 -1.54
CA PHE A 138 1.82 -1.54 -2.88
C PHE A 138 1.91 -2.74 -3.83
N GLY A 139 1.20 -2.64 -4.96
CA GLY A 139 1.30 -3.59 -6.06
C GLY A 139 2.62 -3.50 -6.83
N ALA A 140 2.55 -3.65 -8.15
CA ALA A 140 3.73 -3.65 -9.01
C ALA A 140 4.22 -2.23 -9.34
N GLY A 141 4.78 -1.53 -8.34
CA GLY A 141 5.38 -0.22 -8.54
C GLY A 141 5.14 0.74 -7.39
N ILE A 142 5.18 2.03 -7.72
CA ILE A 142 4.97 3.16 -6.80
C ILE A 142 4.00 4.20 -7.38
N GLU A 143 3.14 3.79 -8.31
CA GLU A 143 2.18 4.61 -9.06
C GLU A 143 1.18 5.36 -8.17
N HIS A 144 0.94 4.85 -6.97
CA HIS A 144 0.10 5.50 -5.96
C HIS A 144 0.83 6.58 -5.16
N LEU A 145 2.16 6.68 -5.26
CA LEU A 145 2.95 7.73 -4.66
C LEU A 145 3.09 8.93 -5.61
N THR A 146 2.59 10.07 -5.16
CA THR A 146 2.85 11.37 -5.77
C THR A 146 4.06 12.03 -5.09
N ARG A 147 4.64 13.08 -5.68
CA ARG A 147 5.71 13.85 -5.02
C ARG A 147 5.29 14.41 -3.65
N GLY A 148 4.01 14.75 -3.48
CA GLY A 148 3.47 15.23 -2.20
C GLY A 148 3.44 14.14 -1.13
N THR A 149 2.99 12.93 -1.48
CA THR A 149 2.90 11.81 -0.53
C THR A 149 4.25 11.12 -0.32
N ALA A 150 5.10 11.05 -1.33
CA ALA A 150 6.42 10.43 -1.25
C ALA A 150 7.31 11.06 -0.17
N ARG A 151 7.23 12.39 0.00
CA ARG A 151 8.00 13.10 1.05
C ARG A 151 7.62 12.73 2.47
N GLY A 152 6.41 12.22 2.69
CA GLY A 152 6.01 11.69 3.99
C GLY A 152 6.36 10.21 4.18
N VAL A 153 6.89 9.54 3.16
CA VAL A 153 7.39 8.17 3.28
C VAL A 153 8.84 8.23 3.81
N ASP A 154 9.06 7.68 5.00
CA ASP A 154 10.37 7.66 5.63
C ASP A 154 11.29 6.65 4.93
N LEU A 155 10.76 5.47 4.58
CA LEU A 155 11.52 4.39 3.95
C LEU A 155 10.71 3.68 2.86
N LEU A 156 11.24 3.64 1.65
CA LEU A 156 10.80 2.78 0.56
C LEU A 156 11.72 1.54 0.47
N LEU A 157 11.15 0.37 0.75
CA LEU A 157 11.82 -0.92 0.58
C LEU A 157 11.46 -1.50 -0.80
N VAL A 158 12.45 -1.56 -1.68
CA VAL A 158 12.32 -2.18 -3.00
C VAL A 158 12.75 -3.64 -2.92
N VAL A 159 11.81 -4.56 -3.05
CA VAL A 159 12.06 -6.00 -2.99
C VAL A 159 12.40 -6.52 -4.40
N THR A 160 13.46 -7.31 -4.50
CA THR A 160 13.91 -7.92 -5.75
C THR A 160 14.32 -9.37 -5.56
N GLU A 161 14.19 -10.17 -6.62
CA GLU A 161 14.72 -11.51 -6.73
C GLU A 161 16.08 -11.51 -7.47
N PRO A 162 16.89 -12.59 -7.35
CA PRO A 162 18.17 -12.73 -8.06
C PRO A 162 17.96 -13.08 -9.55
N THR A 163 17.23 -12.22 -10.25
CA THR A 163 17.03 -12.30 -11.69
C THR A 163 17.30 -10.93 -12.29
N ARG A 164 17.91 -10.89 -13.47
CA ARG A 164 18.24 -9.63 -14.17
C ARG A 164 17.01 -8.73 -14.33
N VAL A 165 15.89 -9.31 -14.74
CA VAL A 165 14.63 -8.57 -14.94
C VAL A 165 14.10 -7.96 -13.64
N SER A 166 14.20 -8.68 -12.50
CA SER A 166 13.79 -8.13 -11.21
C SER A 166 14.74 -7.02 -10.76
N ALA A 167 16.05 -7.21 -10.92
CA ALA A 167 17.06 -6.23 -10.57
C ALA A 167 16.91 -4.93 -11.38
N ASP A 168 16.66 -5.02 -12.69
CA ASP A 168 16.42 -3.86 -13.56
C ASP A 168 15.15 -3.08 -13.14
N SER A 169 14.09 -3.82 -12.78
CA SER A 169 12.85 -3.24 -12.27
C SER A 169 13.10 -2.52 -10.94
N ALA A 170 13.85 -3.15 -10.03
CA ALA A 170 14.20 -2.58 -8.74
C ALA A 170 15.06 -1.31 -8.91
N ALA A 171 16.05 -1.31 -9.80
CA ALA A 171 16.86 -0.13 -10.09
C ALA A 171 16.00 1.06 -10.59
N THR A 172 15.01 0.76 -11.43
CA THR A 172 14.04 1.78 -11.90
C THR A 172 13.22 2.34 -10.73
N MET A 173 12.68 1.48 -9.86
CA MET A 173 11.91 1.91 -8.69
C MET A 173 12.76 2.69 -7.69
N VAL A 174 14.03 2.33 -7.51
CA VAL A 174 14.97 3.08 -6.67
C VAL A 174 15.16 4.50 -7.19
N ARG A 175 15.38 4.65 -8.50
CA ARG A 175 15.49 5.97 -9.14
C ARG A 175 14.21 6.78 -8.96
N LEU A 176 13.05 6.19 -9.30
CA LEU A 176 11.76 6.89 -9.17
C LEU A 176 11.45 7.30 -7.72
N GLY A 177 11.74 6.44 -6.73
CA GLY A 177 11.55 6.78 -5.32
C GLY A 177 12.39 7.98 -4.88
N ARG A 178 13.63 8.08 -5.35
CA ARG A 178 14.50 9.23 -5.10
C ARG A 178 13.99 10.49 -5.80
N ASP A 179 13.59 10.39 -7.07
CA ASP A 179 13.07 11.53 -7.85
C ASP A 179 11.75 12.08 -7.28
N LEU A 180 10.95 11.23 -6.64
CA LEU A 180 9.74 11.62 -5.93
C LEU A 180 10.02 12.26 -4.56
N GLY A 181 11.24 12.11 -4.03
CA GLY A 181 11.67 12.71 -2.76
C GLY A 181 11.31 11.89 -1.52
N VAL A 182 11.29 10.55 -1.63
CA VAL A 182 11.22 9.67 -0.46
C VAL A 182 12.44 9.88 0.44
N GLY A 183 12.27 9.84 1.76
CA GLY A 183 13.35 10.08 2.73
C GLY A 183 14.52 9.11 2.55
N GLU A 184 14.23 7.81 2.54
CA GLU A 184 15.21 6.77 2.32
C GLU A 184 14.70 5.70 1.34
N VAL A 185 15.58 5.23 0.45
CA VAL A 185 15.28 4.10 -0.43
C VAL A 185 16.32 3.00 -0.21
N ARG A 186 15.85 1.78 0.07
CA ARG A 186 16.68 0.58 0.28
C ARG A 186 16.16 -0.58 -0.56
N VAL A 187 17.03 -1.56 -0.79
CA VAL A 187 16.71 -2.75 -1.58
C VAL A 187 16.80 -3.98 -0.69
N VAL A 188 15.87 -4.92 -0.86
CA VAL A 188 15.88 -6.22 -0.19
C VAL A 188 15.94 -7.32 -1.24
N GLY A 189 17.01 -8.11 -1.23
CA GLY A 189 17.10 -9.34 -2.01
C GLY A 189 16.26 -10.44 -1.36
N ASN A 190 15.35 -11.02 -2.11
CA ASN A 190 14.49 -12.11 -1.66
C ASN A 190 14.62 -13.34 -2.56
N LYS A 191 14.32 -14.52 -2.02
CA LYS A 191 14.44 -15.81 -2.70
C LYS A 191 15.86 -16.12 -3.22
N VAL A 192 16.87 -15.56 -2.57
CA VAL A 192 18.30 -15.90 -2.76
C VAL A 192 18.51 -17.35 -2.31
N ARG A 193 19.16 -18.17 -3.15
CA ARG A 193 19.37 -19.59 -2.87
C ARG A 193 20.85 -19.95 -2.78
N THR A 194 21.70 -19.20 -3.47
CA THR A 194 23.14 -19.47 -3.56
C THR A 194 23.94 -18.19 -3.34
N GLU A 195 25.25 -18.31 -3.08
CA GLU A 195 26.13 -17.14 -2.95
C GLU A 195 26.32 -16.36 -4.27
N ARG A 196 26.01 -16.98 -5.41
CA ARG A 196 26.11 -16.35 -6.73
C ARG A 196 24.95 -15.40 -7.03
N ASP A 197 23.82 -15.62 -6.37
CA ASP A 197 22.57 -14.85 -6.51
C ASP A 197 22.68 -13.46 -5.86
#